data_AF-A0A3N5Q6K0-F1
#
_entry.id   AF-A0A3N5Q6K0-F1
#
_cell.length_a   1.000
_cell.length_b   1.000
_cell.length_c   1.000
_cell.angle_alpha   90.00
_cell.angle_beta   90.00
_cell.angle_gamma   90.00
#
_symmetry.space_group_name_H-M   'P 1'
#
loop_
_entity.id
_entity.type
_entity.pdbx_description
1 polymer ?
#
loop_
_entity_poly.entity_id
_entity_poly.type
_entity_poly.pdbx_seq_one_letter_code
_entity_poly.pdbx_strand_id
1 'polypeptide(L)'
;MAALIFLAVALIYTLLAMSDYHLSDSQLNICTSAIKLHDPSGFKYDAMYGQSGIWRSNVPAAGVMDIFLSPTGYGDVVMPLRLMTGVLTMIYLMGMYCLLYRQCGSWGVATFVSILSSTIVYTLGQSYWGVGSLGSTTPWTLCNALVPWLVLAFVHYLDRRRILLAVFAGVGLIGNIHPVVAMNLAIVLMIVYMGYRRFAPSACLTAGLFGLVAVAAAMPYVGYLWSIREAGPGGGAGLSLYAVQRAFQLTEWSVL
;
A
#
# COMPACT_ATOMS: atom_id res chain seq x y z
N MET A 1 27.12 -10.17 -1.83
CA MET A 1 26.57 -11.42 -1.24
C MET A 1 25.10 -11.28 -0.84
N ALA A 2 24.70 -10.35 0.04
CA ALA A 2 23.28 -10.20 0.45
C ALA A 2 22.30 -10.02 -0.72
N ALA A 3 22.62 -9.19 -1.71
CA ALA A 3 21.77 -8.99 -2.87
C ALA A 3 21.48 -10.29 -3.66
N LEU A 4 22.45 -11.22 -3.73
CA LEU A 4 22.24 -12.53 -4.37
C LEU A 4 21.31 -13.42 -3.53
N ILE A 5 21.43 -13.36 -2.20
CA ILE A 5 20.51 -14.07 -1.29
C ILE A 5 19.10 -13.53 -1.45
N PHE A 6 18.92 -12.21 -1.48
CA PHE A 6 17.60 -11.59 -1.66
C PHE A 6 17.02 -11.87 -3.05
N LEU A 7 17.85 -11.88 -4.09
CA LEU A 7 17.43 -12.31 -5.42
C LEU A 7 16.94 -13.76 -5.40
N ALA A 8 17.67 -14.67 -4.75
CA ALA A 8 17.26 -16.07 -4.62
C ALA A 8 15.93 -16.21 -3.86
N VAL A 9 15.75 -15.49 -2.74
CA VAL A 9 14.49 -15.47 -1.98
C VAL A 9 13.33 -14.91 -2.81
N ALA A 10 13.55 -13.80 -3.51
CA ALA A 10 12.56 -13.20 -4.40
C ALA A 10 12.14 -14.16 -5.52
N LEU A 11 13.11 -14.86 -6.14
CA LEU A 11 12.85 -15.87 -7.16
C LEU A 11 12.05 -17.05 -6.59
N ILE A 12 12.39 -17.53 -5.39
CA ILE A 12 11.63 -18.60 -4.72
C ILE A 12 10.18 -18.15 -4.50
N TYR A 13 9.94 -16.94 -3.98
CA TYR A 13 8.59 -16.42 -3.79
C TYR A 13 7.84 -16.23 -5.10
N THR A 14 8.50 -15.79 -6.18
CA THR A 14 7.87 -15.74 -7.50
C THR A 14 7.49 -17.14 -8.00
N LEU A 15 8.37 -18.13 -7.87
CA LEU A 15 8.06 -19.52 -8.27
C LEU A 15 6.88 -20.08 -7.48
N LEU A 16 6.84 -19.85 -6.15
CA LEU A 16 5.70 -20.23 -5.32
C LEU A 16 4.42 -19.51 -5.76
N ALA A 17 4.49 -18.21 -6.04
CA ALA A 17 3.35 -17.43 -6.54
C ALA A 17 2.85 -17.93 -7.91
N MET A 18 3.75 -18.39 -8.79
CA MET A 18 3.37 -18.98 -10.08
C MET A 18 2.62 -20.30 -9.93
N SER A 19 2.90 -21.07 -8.86
CA SER A 19 2.19 -22.31 -8.55
C SER A 19 0.88 -22.13 -7.79
N ASP A 20 0.63 -20.92 -7.25
CA ASP A 20 -0.57 -20.62 -6.48
C ASP A 20 -1.64 -19.97 -7.35
N TYR A 21 -2.90 -20.35 -7.09
CA TYR A 21 -4.09 -19.86 -7.79
C TYR A 21 -5.07 -19.16 -6.85
N HIS A 22 -4.79 -19.15 -5.55
CA HIS A 22 -5.67 -18.55 -4.57
C HIS A 22 -5.47 -17.03 -4.56
N LEU A 23 -6.53 -16.31 -4.91
CA LEU A 23 -6.62 -14.87 -4.74
C LEU A 23 -7.42 -14.56 -3.48
N SER A 24 -6.97 -13.56 -2.74
CA SER A 24 -7.77 -12.96 -1.67
C SER A 24 -8.94 -12.15 -2.26
N ASP A 25 -9.98 -11.95 -1.45
CA ASP A 25 -11.15 -11.14 -1.83
C ASP A 25 -10.74 -9.71 -2.23
N SER A 26 -9.72 -9.15 -1.57
CA SER A 26 -9.20 -7.82 -1.91
C SER A 26 -8.55 -7.81 -3.30
N GLN A 27 -7.78 -8.84 -3.65
CA GLN A 27 -7.19 -8.97 -4.98
C GLN A 27 -8.24 -9.15 -6.06
N LEU A 28 -9.24 -10.02 -5.81
CA LEU A 28 -10.36 -10.21 -6.73
C LEU A 28 -11.10 -8.90 -6.98
N ASN A 29 -11.37 -8.13 -5.93
CA ASN A 29 -12.07 -6.85 -6.06
C ASN A 29 -11.25 -5.83 -6.85
N ILE A 30 -9.95 -5.72 -6.60
CA ILE A 30 -9.08 -4.80 -7.33
C ILE A 30 -8.96 -5.21 -8.81
N CYS A 31 -8.78 -6.50 -9.09
CA CYS A 31 -8.67 -7.00 -10.47
C CYS A 31 -9.99 -6.78 -11.23
N THR A 32 -11.13 -7.06 -10.59
CA THR A 32 -12.46 -6.84 -11.18
C THR A 32 -12.71 -5.36 -11.45
N SER A 33 -12.33 -4.47 -10.52
CA SER A 33 -12.35 -3.02 -10.73
C SER A 33 -11.48 -2.59 -11.92
N ALA A 34 -10.30 -3.19 -12.10
CA ALA A 34 -9.42 -2.89 -13.22
C ALA A 34 -10.01 -3.35 -14.56
N ILE A 35 -10.56 -4.57 -14.63
CA ILE A 35 -11.27 -5.06 -15.83
C ILE A 35 -12.45 -4.16 -16.16
N LYS A 36 -13.22 -3.71 -15.15
CA LYS A 36 -14.32 -2.77 -15.37
C LYS A 36 -13.86 -1.42 -15.94
N LEU A 37 -12.73 -0.90 -15.47
CA LEU A 37 -12.18 0.35 -15.99
C LEU A 37 -11.83 0.22 -17.49
N HIS A 38 -11.36 -0.96 -17.90
CA HIS A 38 -11.02 -1.27 -19.28
C HIS A 38 -12.23 -1.55 -20.18
N ASP A 39 -13.13 -2.44 -19.75
CA ASP A 39 -14.38 -2.78 -20.46
C ASP A 39 -15.60 -2.59 -19.54
N PRO A 40 -16.22 -1.40 -19.55
CA PRO A 40 -17.41 -1.14 -18.75
C PRO A 40 -18.65 -1.93 -19.21
N SER A 41 -18.67 -2.42 -20.45
CA SER A 41 -19.87 -3.01 -21.05
C SER A 41 -20.22 -4.36 -20.44
N GLY A 42 -19.20 -5.15 -20.06
CA GLY A 42 -19.36 -6.43 -19.39
C GLY A 42 -20.03 -6.36 -18.01
N PHE A 43 -20.02 -5.19 -17.36
CA PHE A 43 -20.54 -5.01 -16.00
C PHE A 43 -21.89 -4.29 -15.94
N LYS A 44 -22.54 -4.04 -17.08
CA LYS A 44 -23.80 -3.27 -17.15
C LYS A 44 -24.90 -3.77 -16.21
N TYR A 45 -24.99 -5.10 -16.03
CA TYR A 45 -26.03 -5.76 -15.23
C TYR A 45 -25.53 -6.25 -13.88
N ASP A 46 -24.27 -5.99 -13.52
CA ASP A 46 -23.73 -6.40 -12.23
C ASP A 46 -24.27 -5.50 -11.11
N ALA A 47 -24.74 -6.09 -10.01
CA ALA A 47 -25.30 -5.32 -8.90
C ALA A 47 -24.24 -4.46 -8.19
N MET A 48 -23.02 -4.97 -8.04
CA MET A 48 -21.92 -4.33 -7.31
C MET A 48 -21.09 -3.45 -8.25
N TYR A 49 -20.62 -4.02 -9.34
CA TYR A 49 -19.78 -3.38 -10.33
C TYR A 49 -20.58 -2.69 -11.42
N GLY A 50 -21.90 -2.81 -11.53
CA GLY A 50 -22.67 -2.04 -12.53
C GLY A 50 -23.17 -0.71 -11.96
N GLN A 51 -24.06 -0.79 -10.98
CA GLN A 51 -24.89 0.34 -10.54
C GLN A 51 -24.44 0.99 -9.23
N SER A 52 -23.83 0.22 -8.31
CA SER A 52 -23.66 0.68 -6.91
C SER A 52 -22.66 1.82 -6.71
N GLY A 53 -21.74 2.06 -7.67
CA GLY A 53 -20.64 3.02 -7.53
C GLY A 53 -19.61 2.66 -6.45
N ILE A 54 -19.87 1.63 -5.60
CA ILE A 54 -19.04 1.24 -4.45
C ILE A 54 -17.63 0.84 -4.91
N TRP A 55 -17.53 0.14 -6.04
CA TRP A 55 -16.26 -0.29 -6.63
C TRP A 55 -15.28 0.86 -6.92
N ARG A 56 -15.75 2.12 -6.96
CA ARG A 56 -14.91 3.30 -7.19
C ARG A 56 -13.88 3.52 -6.09
N SER A 57 -14.10 3.03 -4.87
CA SER A 57 -13.10 3.11 -3.80
C SER A 57 -11.79 2.39 -4.14
N ASN A 58 -11.84 1.37 -5.00
CA ASN A 58 -10.68 0.60 -5.42
C ASN A 58 -9.94 1.19 -6.62
N VAL A 59 -10.43 2.28 -7.22
CA VAL A 59 -9.91 2.82 -8.50
C VAL A 59 -8.43 3.19 -8.44
N PRO A 60 -7.88 3.79 -7.38
CA PRO A 60 -6.45 4.09 -7.33
C PRO A 60 -5.59 2.82 -7.37
N ALA A 61 -5.98 1.77 -6.65
CA ALA A 61 -5.32 0.47 -6.70
C ALA A 61 -5.52 -0.22 -8.07
N ALA A 62 -6.71 -0.10 -8.64
CA ALA A 62 -7.04 -0.64 -9.95
C ALA A 62 -6.24 0.06 -11.07
N GLY A 63 -5.99 1.36 -10.98
CA GLY A 63 -5.16 2.10 -11.94
C GLY A 63 -3.70 1.65 -11.92
N VAL A 64 -3.16 1.29 -10.75
CA VAL A 64 -1.83 0.65 -10.66
C VAL A 64 -1.85 -0.71 -11.35
N MET A 65 -2.90 -1.52 -11.12
CA MET A 65 -3.05 -2.81 -11.78
C MET A 65 -3.21 -2.68 -13.30
N ASP A 66 -3.89 -1.64 -13.76
CA ASP A 66 -4.10 -1.35 -15.18
C ASP A 66 -2.79 -1.23 -15.96
N ILE A 67 -1.78 -0.58 -15.37
CA ILE A 67 -0.43 -0.44 -15.93
C ILE A 67 0.19 -1.81 -16.20
N PHE A 68 -0.05 -2.79 -15.32
CA PHE A 68 0.50 -4.14 -15.46
C PHE A 68 -0.39 -5.08 -16.29
N LEU A 69 -1.70 -4.86 -16.31
CA LEU A 69 -2.66 -5.67 -17.06
C LEU A 69 -2.71 -5.29 -18.55
N SER A 70 -2.55 -4.02 -18.88
CA SER A 70 -2.61 -3.50 -20.25
C SER A 70 -1.68 -4.25 -21.24
N PRO A 71 -0.40 -4.54 -20.89
CA PRO A 71 0.48 -5.32 -21.78
C PRO A 71 0.04 -6.77 -22.01
N THR A 72 -0.75 -7.34 -21.09
CA THR A 72 -1.25 -8.73 -21.20
C THR A 72 -2.59 -8.83 -21.93
N GLY A 73 -3.17 -7.71 -22.36
CA GLY A 73 -4.51 -7.68 -22.92
C GLY A 73 -5.58 -8.19 -21.95
N TYR A 74 -5.34 -8.10 -20.63
CA TYR A 74 -6.21 -8.59 -19.56
C TYR A 74 -6.51 -10.11 -19.64
N GLY A 75 -5.71 -10.88 -20.39
CA GLY A 75 -5.92 -12.32 -20.57
C GLY A 75 -5.60 -13.15 -19.32
N ASP A 76 -4.66 -12.69 -18.48
CA ASP A 76 -4.35 -13.29 -17.19
C ASP A 76 -4.24 -12.20 -16.12
N VAL A 77 -5.32 -12.07 -15.33
CA VAL A 77 -5.41 -11.06 -14.26
C VAL A 77 -4.51 -11.36 -13.06
N VAL A 78 -4.04 -12.60 -12.93
CA VAL A 78 -3.22 -13.08 -11.82
C VAL A 78 -1.73 -12.85 -12.11
N MET A 79 -1.34 -12.94 -13.38
CA MET A 79 0.06 -12.83 -13.80
C MET A 79 0.77 -11.56 -13.29
N PRO A 80 0.17 -10.35 -13.35
CA PRO A 80 0.77 -9.17 -12.74
C PRO A 80 1.08 -9.32 -11.25
N LEU A 81 0.16 -9.88 -10.48
CA LEU A 81 0.34 -10.07 -9.03
C LEU A 81 1.51 -11.02 -8.76
N ARG A 82 1.61 -12.12 -9.53
CA ARG A 82 2.72 -13.08 -9.42
C ARG A 82 4.08 -12.46 -9.73
N LEU A 83 4.15 -11.62 -10.76
CA LEU A 83 5.37 -10.90 -11.11
C LEU A 83 5.73 -9.85 -10.06
N MET A 84 4.72 -9.11 -9.57
CA MET A 84 4.90 -8.12 -8.50
C MET A 84 5.45 -8.74 -7.22
N THR A 85 5.06 -9.98 -6.86
CA THR A 85 5.53 -10.64 -5.63
C THR A 85 7.06 -10.64 -5.53
N GLY A 86 7.77 -11.03 -6.59
CA GLY A 86 9.24 -11.07 -6.59
C GLY A 86 9.87 -9.69 -6.50
N VAL A 87 9.38 -8.76 -7.33
CA VAL A 87 9.89 -7.38 -7.37
C VAL A 87 9.72 -6.68 -6.04
N LEU A 88 8.52 -6.75 -5.45
CA LEU A 88 8.21 -6.15 -4.16
C LEU A 88 9.02 -6.79 -3.02
N THR A 89 9.21 -8.11 -3.06
CA THR A 89 10.07 -8.82 -2.11
C THR A 89 11.50 -8.29 -2.17
N MET A 90 12.06 -8.16 -3.37
CA MET A 90 13.42 -7.65 -3.54
C MET A 90 13.57 -6.22 -3.00
N ILE A 91 12.64 -5.33 -3.35
CA ILE A 91 12.65 -3.93 -2.89
C ILE A 91 12.57 -3.88 -1.36
N TYR A 92 11.64 -4.65 -0.76
CA TYR A 92 11.46 -4.71 0.68
C TYR A 92 12.72 -5.24 1.39
N LEU A 93 13.26 -6.39 0.96
CA LEU A 93 14.43 -7.01 1.59
C LEU A 93 15.67 -6.11 1.51
N MET A 94 15.89 -5.45 0.37
CA MET A 94 16.98 -4.49 0.22
C MET A 94 16.81 -3.27 1.15
N GLY A 95 15.58 -2.74 1.24
CA GLY A 95 15.28 -1.59 2.12
C GLY A 95 15.46 -1.94 3.59
N MET A 96 14.91 -3.08 4.03
CA MET A 96 15.07 -3.60 5.38
C MET A 96 16.54 -3.88 5.71
N TYR A 97 17.28 -4.49 4.79
CA TYR A 97 18.70 -4.75 4.98
C TYR A 97 19.49 -3.45 5.19
N CYS A 98 19.28 -2.44 4.35
CA CYS A 98 19.97 -1.16 4.50
C CYS A 98 19.63 -0.47 5.84
N LEU A 99 18.36 -0.54 6.25
CA LEU A 99 17.90 -0.02 7.53
C LEU A 99 18.54 -0.73 8.73
N LEU A 100 18.54 -2.07 8.72
CA LEU A 100 19.08 -2.90 9.80
C LEU A 100 20.60 -2.89 9.84
N TYR A 101 21.27 -2.90 8.68
CA TYR A 101 22.73 -2.83 8.60
C TYR A 101 23.25 -1.53 9.21
N ARG A 102 22.54 -0.41 9.01
CA ARG A 102 22.86 0.87 9.66
C ARG A 102 22.77 0.79 11.19
N GLN A 103 21.87 -0.02 11.74
CA GLN A 103 21.66 -0.14 13.19
C GLN A 103 22.63 -1.13 13.84
N CYS A 104 22.84 -2.28 13.22
CA CYS A 104 23.59 -3.39 13.82
C CYS A 104 25.06 -3.44 13.38
N GLY A 105 25.44 -2.85 12.24
CA GLY A 105 26.79 -2.94 11.66
C GLY A 105 27.21 -4.33 11.16
N SER A 106 26.41 -5.37 11.41
CA SER A 106 26.68 -6.75 11.00
C SER A 106 25.90 -7.14 9.75
N TRP A 107 26.63 -7.51 8.70
CA TRP A 107 26.05 -7.96 7.42
C TRP A 107 25.17 -9.21 7.58
N GLY A 108 25.62 -10.19 8.36
CA GLY A 108 24.91 -11.46 8.56
C GLY A 108 23.60 -11.28 9.33
N VAL A 109 23.65 -10.53 10.45
CA VAL A 109 22.46 -10.23 11.25
C VAL A 109 21.44 -9.43 10.44
N ALA A 110 21.88 -8.39 9.72
CA ALA A 110 20.98 -7.60 8.87
C ALA A 110 20.33 -8.46 7.78
N THR A 111 21.10 -9.34 7.13
CA THR A 111 20.57 -10.25 6.09
C THR A 111 19.54 -11.21 6.67
N PHE A 112 19.88 -11.88 7.77
CA PHE A 112 19.00 -12.86 8.43
C PHE A 112 17.70 -12.21 8.91
N VAL A 113 17.79 -11.08 9.62
CA VAL A 113 16.61 -10.38 10.15
C VAL A 113 15.75 -9.79 9.03
N SER A 114 16.35 -9.34 7.91
CA SER A 114 15.56 -8.88 6.74
C SER A 114 14.73 -10.00 6.14
N ILE A 115 15.29 -11.21 6.03
CA ILE A 115 14.56 -12.38 5.53
C ILE A 115 13.48 -12.78 6.53
N LEU A 116 13.78 -12.80 7.84
CA LEU A 116 12.75 -13.08 8.85
C LEU A 116 11.60 -12.06 8.81
N SER A 117 11.91 -10.78 8.58
CA SER A 117 10.89 -9.73 8.53
C SER A 117 9.98 -9.79 7.31
N SER A 118 10.31 -10.58 6.27
CA SER A 118 9.40 -10.80 5.14
C SER A 118 8.23 -11.73 5.50
N THR A 119 8.33 -12.48 6.59
CA THR A 119 7.23 -13.33 7.08
C THR A 119 5.96 -12.49 7.27
N ILE A 120 4.84 -12.99 6.73
CA ILE A 120 3.57 -12.29 6.80
C ILE A 120 3.00 -12.45 8.21
N VAL A 121 2.87 -11.32 8.91
CA VAL A 121 2.25 -11.26 10.23
C VAL A 121 0.97 -10.45 10.10
N TYR A 122 -0.17 -11.10 10.30
CA TYR A 122 -1.47 -10.44 10.34
C TYR A 122 -1.59 -9.67 11.66
N THR A 123 -1.97 -8.40 11.55
CA THR A 123 -2.26 -7.51 12.67
C THR A 123 -3.76 -7.25 12.75
N LEU A 124 -4.21 -6.54 13.79
CA LEU A 124 -5.62 -6.17 13.96
C LEU A 124 -6.12 -5.38 12.75
N GLY A 125 -7.25 -5.82 12.18
CA GLY A 125 -7.97 -5.13 11.11
C GLY A 125 -7.28 -5.19 9.75
N GLN A 126 -7.40 -6.33 9.03
CA GLN A 126 -6.97 -6.59 7.63
C GLN A 126 -5.55 -6.10 7.23
N SER A 127 -4.77 -5.66 8.20
CA SER A 127 -3.46 -5.05 8.04
C SER A 127 -2.43 -6.12 8.31
N TYR A 128 -1.36 -6.16 7.52
CA TYR A 128 -0.29 -7.12 7.70
C TYR A 128 1.05 -6.45 7.48
N TRP A 129 2.07 -7.03 8.11
CA TRP A 129 3.47 -6.71 7.88
C TRP A 129 4.14 -7.86 7.13
N GLY A 130 5.16 -7.56 6.34
CA GLY A 130 5.88 -8.55 5.54
C GLY A 130 5.44 -8.61 4.08
N VAL A 131 6.14 -9.43 3.30
CA VAL A 131 5.98 -9.62 1.85
C VAL A 131 6.39 -11.04 1.46
N GLY A 132 5.75 -11.64 0.44
CA GLY A 132 6.27 -12.88 -0.14
C GLY A 132 5.26 -13.98 -0.46
N SER A 133 3.99 -13.81 -0.08
CA SER A 133 2.91 -14.68 -0.57
C SER A 133 2.14 -14.01 -1.69
N LEU A 134 1.62 -14.81 -2.64
CA LEU A 134 0.70 -14.32 -3.64
C LEU A 134 -0.52 -13.69 -2.98
N GLY A 135 -1.13 -14.36 -1.99
CA GLY A 135 -2.35 -13.88 -1.32
C GLY A 135 -2.19 -12.54 -0.60
N SER A 136 -0.97 -12.15 -0.24
CA SER A 136 -0.65 -10.86 0.35
C SER A 136 -0.10 -9.84 -0.64
N THR A 137 -0.02 -10.16 -1.94
CA THR A 137 0.52 -9.26 -2.96
C THR A 137 -0.60 -8.44 -3.56
N THR A 138 -0.76 -7.21 -3.09
CA THR A 138 -1.70 -6.21 -3.62
C THR A 138 -0.92 -4.93 -3.97
N PRO A 139 -1.55 -3.97 -4.66
CA PRO A 139 -0.97 -2.63 -4.81
C PRO A 139 -0.58 -1.99 -3.46
N TRP A 140 -1.22 -2.37 -2.35
CA TRP A 140 -0.86 -1.87 -1.02
C TRP A 140 0.44 -2.45 -0.49
N THR A 141 0.84 -3.65 -0.94
CA THR A 141 2.14 -4.26 -0.61
C THR A 141 3.30 -3.43 -1.13
N LEU A 142 3.11 -2.66 -2.22
CA LEU A 142 4.08 -1.68 -2.69
C LEU A 142 4.36 -0.63 -1.62
N CYS A 143 3.34 -0.17 -0.89
CA CYS A 143 3.51 0.76 0.21
C CYS A 143 4.42 0.15 1.28
N ASN A 144 4.14 -1.09 1.70
CA ASN A 144 4.97 -1.83 2.68
C ASN A 144 6.42 -2.02 2.19
N ALA A 145 6.62 -2.32 0.91
CA ALA A 145 7.95 -2.46 0.32
C ALA A 145 8.76 -1.15 0.36
N LEU A 146 8.09 0.00 0.26
CA LEU A 146 8.72 1.33 0.28
C LEU A 146 8.93 1.90 1.69
N VAL A 147 8.19 1.45 2.70
CA VAL A 147 8.34 1.94 4.09
C VAL A 147 9.79 1.89 4.59
N PRO A 148 10.55 0.78 4.47
CA PRO A 148 11.92 0.71 4.96
C PRO A 148 12.84 1.74 4.30
N TRP A 149 12.63 2.04 3.02
CA TRP A 149 13.40 3.04 2.29
C TRP A 149 13.10 4.46 2.77
N LEU A 150 11.82 4.78 3.00
CA LEU A 150 11.42 6.09 3.52
C LEU A 150 11.91 6.30 4.96
N VAL A 151 11.81 5.27 5.81
CA VAL A 151 12.34 5.30 7.17
C VAL A 151 13.86 5.44 7.16
N LEU A 152 14.56 4.71 6.29
CA LEU A 152 16.01 4.83 6.12
C LEU A 152 16.40 6.24 5.70
N ALA A 153 15.74 6.81 4.69
CA ALA A 153 15.99 8.17 4.24
C ALA A 153 15.72 9.19 5.35
N PHE A 154 14.61 9.04 6.08
CA PHE A 154 14.28 9.89 7.21
C PHE A 154 15.38 9.88 8.29
N VAL A 155 15.77 8.69 8.76
CA VAL A 155 16.78 8.53 9.81
C VAL A 155 18.18 8.98 9.35
N HIS A 156 18.49 8.79 8.06
CA HIS A 156 19.79 9.20 7.51
C HIS A 156 19.90 10.73 7.37
N TYR A 157 18.79 11.42 7.10
CA TYR A 157 18.77 12.83 6.74
C TYR A 157 18.01 13.72 7.75
N LEU A 158 17.99 13.35 9.04
CA LEU A 158 17.31 14.08 10.12
C LEU A 158 17.67 15.58 10.24
N ASP A 159 18.89 15.95 9.83
CA ASP A 159 19.36 17.35 9.86
C ASP A 159 19.13 18.10 8.55
N ARG A 160 18.80 17.41 7.45
CA ARG A 160 18.65 18.02 6.12
C ARG A 160 17.18 18.23 5.78
N ARG A 161 16.64 19.37 6.21
CA ARG A 161 15.22 19.77 6.03
C ARG A 161 14.70 19.56 4.60
N ARG A 162 15.49 19.91 3.57
CA ARG A 162 15.08 19.75 2.16
C ARG A 162 14.81 18.29 1.79
N ILE A 163 15.61 17.36 2.29
CA ILE A 163 15.43 15.93 2.02
C ILE A 163 14.25 15.40 2.83
N LEU A 164 14.06 15.86 4.07
CA LEU A 164 12.87 15.50 4.85
C LEU A 164 11.57 15.94 4.18
N LEU A 165 11.52 17.13 3.55
CA LEU A 165 10.37 17.53 2.74
C LEU A 165 10.11 16.53 1.61
N ALA A 166 11.15 16.07 0.92
CA ALA A 166 11.04 15.05 -0.12
C ALA A 166 10.58 13.69 0.43
N VAL A 167 11.04 13.28 1.62
CA VAL A 167 10.57 12.06 2.29
C VAL A 167 9.08 12.16 2.60
N PHE A 168 8.61 13.27 3.18
CA PHE A 168 7.19 13.47 3.47
C PHE A 168 6.34 13.61 2.21
N ALA A 169 6.87 14.21 1.15
CA ALA A 169 6.21 14.16 -0.16
C ALA A 169 6.10 12.72 -0.66
N GLY A 170 7.14 11.89 -0.52
CA GLY A 170 7.11 10.46 -0.83
C GLY A 170 6.08 9.67 0.00
N VAL A 171 5.95 9.98 1.30
CA VAL A 171 4.90 9.42 2.16
C VAL A 171 3.51 9.84 1.65
N GLY A 172 3.34 11.11 1.26
CA GLY A 172 2.09 11.60 0.66
C GLY A 172 1.77 10.92 -0.68
N LEU A 173 2.77 10.64 -1.51
CA LEU A 173 2.60 9.89 -2.76
C LEU A 173 2.10 8.47 -2.50
N ILE A 174 2.61 7.78 -1.47
CA ILE A 174 2.07 6.50 -0.99
C ILE A 174 0.59 6.64 -0.59
N GLY A 175 0.18 7.80 -0.09
CA GLY A 175 -1.20 8.10 0.28
C GLY A 175 -2.18 8.02 -0.90
N ASN A 176 -1.69 8.16 -2.14
CA ASN A 176 -2.51 7.97 -3.34
C ASN A 176 -2.81 6.49 -3.63
N ILE A 177 -2.06 5.56 -3.02
CA ILE A 177 -2.28 4.11 -3.13
C ILE A 177 -3.00 3.61 -1.88
N HIS A 178 -2.50 3.98 -0.69
CA HIS A 178 -3.05 3.53 0.59
C HIS A 178 -2.97 4.64 1.66
N PRO A 179 -4.04 5.43 1.85
CA PRO A 179 -4.01 6.62 2.72
C PRO A 179 -3.74 6.30 4.18
N VAL A 180 -4.21 5.16 4.69
CA VAL A 180 -4.02 4.75 6.09
C VAL A 180 -2.55 4.50 6.40
N VAL A 181 -1.80 3.87 5.47
CA VAL A 181 -0.37 3.60 5.67
C VAL A 181 0.41 4.90 5.63
N ALA A 182 0.11 5.77 4.66
CA ALA A 182 0.74 7.09 4.56
C ALA A 182 0.48 7.96 5.79
N MET A 183 -0.76 8.00 6.28
CA MET A 183 -1.13 8.77 7.47
C MET A 183 -0.39 8.26 8.70
N ASN A 184 -0.44 6.95 8.97
CA ASN A 184 0.24 6.35 10.12
C ASN A 184 1.75 6.57 10.05
N LEU A 185 2.36 6.39 8.88
CA LEU A 185 3.78 6.64 8.68
C LEU A 185 4.13 8.12 8.90
N ALA A 186 3.36 9.06 8.33
CA ALA A 186 3.58 10.49 8.51
C ALA A 186 3.51 10.90 9.99
N ILE A 187 2.50 10.42 10.72
CA ILE A 187 2.34 10.68 12.15
C ILE A 187 3.54 10.16 12.94
N VAL A 188 3.94 8.91 12.71
CA VAL A 188 5.09 8.31 13.41
C VAL A 188 6.37 9.10 13.12
N LEU A 189 6.65 9.43 11.85
CA LEU A 189 7.84 10.20 11.48
C LEU A 189 7.82 11.61 12.08
N MET A 190 6.66 12.27 12.14
CA MET A 190 6.51 13.58 12.80
C MET A 190 6.81 13.49 14.30
N ILE A 191 6.24 12.49 15.00
CA ILE A 191 6.49 12.27 16.43
C ILE A 191 7.98 12.02 16.67
N VAL A 192 8.61 11.16 15.88
CA VAL A 192 10.05 10.86 15.99
C VAL A 192 10.88 12.12 15.72
N TYR A 193 10.54 12.92 14.72
CA TYR A 193 11.24 14.19 14.44
C TYR A 193 11.13 15.18 15.59
N MET A 194 9.93 15.34 16.16
CA MET A 194 9.71 16.21 17.31
C MET A 194 10.47 15.72 18.53
N GLY A 195 10.44 14.40 18.82
CA GLY A 195 11.21 13.79 19.89
C GLY A 195 12.71 14.00 19.74
N TYR A 196 13.25 13.80 18.52
CA TYR A 196 14.66 14.05 18.20
C TYR A 196 15.06 15.51 18.45
N ARG A 197 14.17 16.45 18.16
CA ARG A 197 14.36 17.90 18.41
C ARG A 197 13.86 18.36 19.79
N ARG A 198 13.60 17.43 20.71
CA ARG A 198 13.14 17.70 22.09
C ARG A 198 11.90 18.59 22.16
N PHE A 199 10.97 18.44 21.22
CA PHE A 199 9.72 19.19 21.14
C PHE A 199 9.89 20.72 21.16
N ALA A 200 11.01 21.24 20.64
CA ALA A 200 11.17 22.68 20.48
C ALA A 200 10.03 23.27 19.60
N PRO A 201 9.51 24.47 19.90
CA PRO A 201 8.39 25.05 19.13
C PRO A 201 8.69 25.15 17.62
N SER A 202 9.93 25.45 17.25
CA SER A 202 10.38 25.48 15.86
C SER A 202 10.34 24.09 15.19
N ALA A 203 10.55 23.02 15.95
CA ALA A 203 10.42 21.65 15.47
C ALA A 203 8.96 21.25 15.26
N CYS A 204 8.05 21.68 16.13
CA CYS A 204 6.62 21.48 15.95
C CYS A 204 6.11 22.17 14.67
N LEU A 205 6.52 23.43 14.44
CA LEU A 205 6.21 24.14 13.20
C LEU A 205 6.77 23.44 11.95
N THR A 206 8.01 22.95 12.05
CA THR A 206 8.66 22.22 10.94
C THR A 206 7.96 20.89 10.67
N ALA A 207 7.55 20.16 11.71
CA ALA A 207 6.78 18.93 11.59
C ALA A 207 5.40 19.20 10.97
N GLY A 208 4.74 20.31 11.35
CA GLY A 208 3.52 20.77 10.72
C GLY A 208 3.69 21.01 9.22
N LEU A 209 4.77 21.68 8.81
CA LEU A 209 5.11 21.86 7.40
C LEU A 209 5.31 20.52 6.67
N PHE A 210 5.99 19.56 7.29
CA PHE A 210 6.16 18.21 6.74
C PHE A 210 4.81 17.51 6.53
N GLY A 211 3.91 17.60 7.51
CA GLY A 211 2.54 17.09 7.39
C GLY A 211 1.78 17.73 6.24
N LEU A 212 1.86 19.06 6.09
CA LEU A 212 1.22 19.77 4.97
C LEU A 212 1.76 19.31 3.61
N VAL A 213 3.08 19.07 3.49
CA VAL A 213 3.67 18.56 2.26
C VAL A 213 3.19 17.14 1.95
N ALA A 214 3.05 16.27 2.95
CA ALA A 214 2.48 14.94 2.75
C ALA A 214 1.01 15.01 2.29
N VAL A 215 0.20 15.89 2.90
CA VAL A 215 -1.20 16.11 2.48
C VAL A 215 -1.27 16.65 1.05
N ALA A 216 -0.41 17.62 0.70
CA ALA A 216 -0.36 18.18 -0.65
C ALA A 216 0.03 17.11 -1.70
N ALA A 217 0.98 16.22 -1.38
CA ALA A 217 1.34 15.12 -2.27
C ALA A 217 0.26 14.03 -2.37
N ALA A 218 -0.58 13.85 -1.35
CA ALA A 218 -1.75 12.96 -1.35
C ALA A 218 -3.01 13.60 -1.98
N MET A 219 -2.92 14.85 -2.44
CA MET A 219 -4.06 15.62 -2.94
C MET A 219 -4.82 14.97 -4.11
N PRO A 220 -4.18 14.28 -5.08
CA PRO A 220 -4.93 13.61 -6.16
C PRO A 220 -5.97 12.62 -5.63
N TYR A 221 -5.61 11.81 -4.63
CA TYR A 221 -6.54 10.88 -3.98
C TYR A 221 -7.63 11.59 -3.16
N VAL A 222 -7.28 12.66 -2.44
CA VAL A 222 -8.27 13.46 -1.70
C VAL A 222 -9.28 14.09 -2.66
N GLY A 223 -8.82 14.65 -3.78
CA GLY A 223 -9.68 15.20 -4.82
C GLY A 223 -10.56 14.13 -5.45
N TYR A 224 -10.01 12.94 -5.69
CA TYR A 224 -10.76 11.80 -6.19
C TYR A 224 -11.88 11.39 -5.22
N LEU A 225 -11.57 11.22 -3.93
CA LEU A 225 -12.57 10.90 -2.91
C LEU A 225 -13.66 11.98 -2.82
N TRP A 226 -13.27 13.26 -2.92
CA TRP A 226 -14.22 14.35 -2.93
C TRP A 226 -15.16 14.24 -4.15
N SER A 227 -14.64 13.98 -5.35
CA SER A 227 -15.46 13.80 -6.56
C SER A 227 -16.45 12.63 -6.46
N ILE A 228 -16.05 11.53 -5.81
CA ILE A 228 -16.97 10.40 -5.55
C ILE A 228 -18.07 10.83 -4.59
N ARG A 229 -17.72 11.60 -3.55
CA ARG A 229 -18.67 12.09 -2.56
C ARG A 229 -19.68 13.06 -3.17
N GLU A 230 -19.25 14.00 -4.00
CA GLU A 230 -20.14 14.94 -4.69
C GLU A 230 -21.02 14.27 -5.75
N ALA A 231 -20.54 13.19 -6.36
CA ALA A 231 -21.36 12.38 -7.26
C ALA A 231 -22.52 11.63 -6.55
N GLY A 232 -22.69 11.77 -5.21
CA GLY A 232 -23.84 11.25 -4.47
C GLY A 232 -24.44 12.29 -3.52
N PRO A 233 -25.70 12.72 -3.73
CA PRO A 233 -26.87 12.02 -3.18
C PRO A 233 -28.13 12.07 -4.08
N GLY A 234 -27.97 11.96 -5.41
CA GLY A 234 -29.10 11.93 -6.37
C GLY A 234 -29.28 10.63 -7.16
N GLY A 235 -28.40 9.64 -7.03
CA GLY A 235 -28.31 8.51 -7.99
C GLY A 235 -28.20 7.09 -7.43
N GLY A 236 -28.46 6.84 -6.14
CA GLY A 236 -28.53 5.47 -5.56
C GLY A 236 -27.53 5.16 -4.43
N ALA A 237 -26.55 6.02 -4.16
CA ALA A 237 -25.54 5.80 -3.12
C ALA A 237 -26.07 5.90 -1.67
N GLY A 238 -27.18 6.61 -1.43
CA GLY A 238 -27.79 6.75 -0.10
C GLY A 238 -28.36 5.45 0.48
N LEU A 239 -28.84 4.55 -0.39
CA LEU A 239 -29.25 3.19 0.00
C LEU A 239 -28.05 2.27 0.24
N SER A 240 -26.91 2.53 -0.42
CA SER A 240 -25.71 1.69 -0.34
C SER A 240 -24.94 1.85 0.97
N LEU A 241 -24.84 3.06 1.53
CA LEU A 241 -24.09 3.29 2.77
C LEU A 241 -24.78 2.63 3.96
N TYR A 242 -26.11 2.70 4.01
CA TYR A 242 -26.92 2.01 5.01
C TYR A 242 -26.90 0.49 4.81
N ALA A 243 -26.95 0.00 3.56
CA ALA A 243 -26.84 -1.43 3.26
C ALA A 243 -25.44 -2.00 3.58
N VAL A 244 -24.37 -1.23 3.33
CA VAL A 244 -22.99 -1.60 3.67
C VAL A 244 -22.79 -1.57 5.18
N GLN A 245 -23.29 -0.55 5.89
CA GLN A 245 -23.29 -0.54 7.36
C GLN A 245 -24.06 -1.74 7.94
N ARG A 246 -25.21 -2.08 7.36
CA ARG A 246 -26.01 -3.23 7.77
C ARG A 246 -25.33 -4.56 7.44
N ALA A 247 -24.62 -4.65 6.31
CA ALA A 247 -23.83 -5.83 5.96
C ALA A 247 -22.64 -6.01 6.92
N PHE A 248 -21.91 -4.95 7.26
CA PHE A 248 -20.86 -5.01 8.30
C PHE A 248 -21.45 -5.43 9.65
N GLN A 249 -22.59 -4.87 10.05
CA GLN A 249 -23.30 -5.29 11.25
C GLN A 249 -23.79 -6.74 11.21
N LEU A 250 -24.08 -7.32 10.04
CA LEU A 250 -24.48 -8.73 9.94
C LEU A 250 -23.29 -9.68 9.86
N THR A 251 -22.16 -9.23 9.32
CA THR A 251 -20.95 -10.05 9.16
C THR A 251 -20.23 -10.22 10.51
N GLU A 252 -20.21 -9.19 11.36
CA GLU A 252 -19.64 -9.26 12.72
C GLU A 252 -20.35 -10.26 13.65
N TRP A 253 -21.60 -10.64 13.36
CA TRP A 253 -22.37 -11.61 14.16
C TRP A 253 -22.24 -13.06 13.68
N SER A 254 -21.53 -13.31 12.57
CA SER A 254 -21.35 -14.65 11.99
C SER A 254 -19.97 -15.26 12.27
N VAL A 255 -19.10 -14.54 12.99
CA VAL A 255 -17.72 -14.95 13.32
C VAL A 255 -17.51 -15.10 14.84
N LEU A 256 -18.59 -15.17 15.62
CA LEU A 256 -18.60 -15.60 17.02
C LEU A 256 -19.43 -16.89 17.14
#